data_AF-A0A418VEJ0-F1
#
_entry.id   AF-A0A418VEJ0-F1
#
_cell.length_a   1.000
_cell.length_b   1.000
_cell.length_c   1.000
_cell.angle_alpha   90.00
_cell.angle_beta   90.00
_cell.angle_gamma   90.00
#
_symmetry.space_group_name_H-M   'P 1'
#
loop_
_entity.id
_entity.type
_entity.pdbx_description
1 polymer ?
#
loop_
_entity_poly.entity_id
_entity_poly.type
_entity_poly.pdbx_seq_one_letter_code
_entity_poly.pdbx_strand_id
1 'polypeptide(L)'
;MEAIQTPMPSPEALYDADVARLCRLMPGSWDAHAEWLDSLSQRDRHLIVLQGFHGQVCNGGFEQWVENGYQANEGHVARLALTRLEQHAQRPELVRSARELLEACAAAVAEHGVDRHGRLSDEGRDALYPLADRYYAFSDELTTEIWRYFAHWAG
;
A
#
# COMPACT_ATOMS: atom_id res chain seq x y z
N MET A 1 -30.11 33.90 11.69
CA MET A 1 -28.88 33.44 11.04
C MET A 1 -28.75 31.95 11.31
N GLU A 2 -29.17 31.11 10.37
CA GLU A 2 -28.89 29.68 10.46
C GLU A 2 -27.41 29.48 10.19
N ALA A 3 -26.71 28.81 11.11
CA ALA A 3 -25.34 28.42 10.91
C ALA A 3 -25.33 27.34 9.81
N ILE A 4 -24.74 27.66 8.66
CA ILE A 4 -24.48 26.67 7.62
C ILE A 4 -23.43 25.72 8.18
N GLN A 5 -23.87 24.56 8.65
CA GLN A 5 -22.98 23.46 9.03
C GLN A 5 -22.31 22.97 7.76
N THR A 6 -21.03 23.26 7.59
CA THR A 6 -20.25 22.69 6.49
C THR A 6 -20.19 21.18 6.73
N PRO A 7 -20.63 20.33 5.79
CA PRO A 7 -20.55 18.89 5.96
C PRO A 7 -19.09 18.49 6.14
N MET A 8 -18.83 17.57 7.08
CA MET A 8 -17.49 17.01 7.23
C MET A 8 -17.10 16.28 5.95
N PRO A 9 -15.83 16.38 5.51
CA PRO A 9 -15.34 15.66 4.34
C PRO A 9 -15.47 14.15 4.54
N SER A 10 -15.69 13.41 3.45
CA SER A 10 -15.71 11.95 3.47
C SER A 10 -14.31 11.39 3.81
N PRO A 11 -14.21 10.14 4.32
CA PRO A 11 -12.92 9.48 4.54
C PRO A 11 -12.03 9.45 3.30
N GLU A 12 -12.62 9.20 2.12
CA GLU A 12 -11.95 9.24 0.82
C GLU A 12 -11.37 10.63 0.53
N ALA A 13 -12.15 11.69 0.70
CA ALA A 13 -11.68 13.05 0.43
C ALA A 13 -10.52 13.47 1.36
N LEU A 14 -10.56 13.05 2.63
CA LEU A 14 -9.45 13.27 3.57
C LEU A 14 -8.20 12.50 3.15
N TYR A 15 -8.37 11.23 2.76
CA TYR A 15 -7.31 10.38 2.27
C TYR A 15 -6.63 10.97 1.03
N ASP A 16 -7.42 11.33 0.00
CA ASP A 16 -6.91 11.89 -1.25
C ASP A 16 -6.18 13.21 -1.04
N ALA A 17 -6.70 14.08 -0.17
CA ALA A 17 -6.05 15.34 0.15
C ALA A 17 -4.66 15.12 0.78
N ASP A 18 -4.52 14.14 1.67
CA ASP A 18 -3.25 13.80 2.30
C ASP A 18 -2.27 13.12 1.36
N VAL A 19 -2.75 12.17 0.55
CA VAL A 19 -1.92 11.54 -0.50
C VAL A 19 -1.40 12.61 -1.45
N ALA A 20 -2.28 13.49 -1.95
CA ALA A 20 -1.88 14.57 -2.85
C ALA A 20 -0.88 15.53 -2.19
N ARG A 21 -1.01 15.81 -0.89
CA ARG A 21 -0.06 16.63 -0.13
C ARG A 21 1.31 15.97 -0.06
N LEU A 22 1.38 14.69 0.30
CA LEU A 22 2.65 13.99 0.46
C LEU A 22 3.32 13.69 -0.89
N CYS A 23 2.57 13.32 -1.93
CA CYS A 23 3.14 13.08 -3.26
C CYS A 23 3.80 14.33 -3.87
N ARG A 24 3.36 15.55 -3.51
CA ARG A 24 4.06 16.79 -3.92
C ARG A 24 5.43 16.99 -3.26
N LEU A 25 5.68 16.31 -2.15
CA LEU A 25 6.93 16.36 -1.40
C LEU A 25 7.84 15.16 -1.71
N MET A 26 7.34 14.18 -2.46
CA MET A 26 8.06 12.95 -2.77
C MET A 26 9.25 13.24 -3.69
N PRO A 27 10.45 12.76 -3.36
CA PRO A 27 11.64 12.97 -4.17
C PRO A 27 11.64 12.08 -5.42
N GLY A 28 12.40 12.46 -6.45
CA GLY A 28 12.43 11.79 -7.75
C GLY A 28 13.37 10.59 -7.87
N SER A 29 13.99 10.12 -6.78
CA SER A 29 14.98 9.03 -6.80
C SER A 29 14.83 8.12 -5.58
N TRP A 30 15.13 6.83 -5.71
CA TRP A 30 14.97 5.84 -4.63
C TRP A 30 15.80 6.15 -3.37
N ASP A 31 17.05 6.59 -3.51
CA ASP A 31 17.90 6.91 -2.36
C ASP A 31 17.29 8.04 -1.50
N ALA A 32 16.91 9.14 -2.15
CA ALA A 32 16.22 10.24 -1.49
C ALA A 32 14.83 9.83 -0.98
N HIS A 33 14.15 8.91 -1.66
CA HIS A 33 12.82 8.42 -1.26
C HIS A 33 12.89 7.64 0.04
N ALA A 34 13.89 6.78 0.22
CA ALA A 34 14.09 6.05 1.47
C ALA A 34 14.30 7.01 2.65
N GLU A 35 15.21 8.00 2.50
CA GLU A 35 15.45 9.02 3.53
C GLU A 35 14.20 9.85 3.83
N TRP A 36 13.48 10.26 2.79
CA TRP A 36 12.23 11.01 2.93
C TRP A 36 11.16 10.20 3.66
N LEU A 37 10.95 8.94 3.27
CA LEU A 37 9.99 8.03 3.89
C LEU A 37 10.30 7.80 5.38
N ASP A 38 11.58 7.71 5.73
CA ASP A 38 12.05 7.60 7.11
C ASP A 38 11.87 8.88 7.92
N SER A 39 11.85 10.05 7.26
CA SER A 39 11.56 11.33 7.92
C SER A 39 10.08 11.55 8.24
N LEU A 40 9.18 10.81 7.57
CA LEU A 40 7.73 10.96 7.77
C LEU A 40 7.29 10.46 9.15
N SER A 41 6.21 11.07 9.66
CA SER A 41 5.49 10.51 10.80
C SER A 41 5.01 9.09 10.48
N GLN A 42 4.78 8.27 11.51
CA GLN A 42 4.28 6.91 11.32
C GLN A 42 3.01 6.86 10.46
N ARG A 43 2.09 7.79 10.69
CA ARG A 43 0.87 7.92 9.90
C ARG A 43 1.17 8.14 8.43
N ASP A 44 1.92 9.19 8.13
CA ASP A 44 2.19 9.61 6.75
C ASP A 44 3.04 8.57 6.02
N ARG A 45 3.93 7.88 6.74
CA ARG A 45 4.67 6.72 6.22
C ARG A 45 3.73 5.57 5.83
N HIS A 46 2.81 5.18 6.71
CA HIS A 46 1.83 4.14 6.37
C HIS A 46 0.95 4.59 5.20
N LEU A 47 0.55 5.86 5.13
CA LEU A 47 -0.28 6.38 4.03
C LEU A 47 0.42 6.17 2.70
N ILE A 48 1.66 6.62 2.58
CA ILE A 48 2.44 6.49 1.35
C ILE A 48 2.67 5.03 0.98
N VAL A 49 3.05 4.19 1.94
CA VAL A 49 3.36 2.78 1.65
C VAL A 49 2.09 1.98 1.31
N LEU A 50 0.97 2.20 1.99
CA LEU A 50 -0.28 1.51 1.66
C LEU A 50 -0.85 2.00 0.31
N GLN A 51 -0.75 3.30 0.01
CA GLN A 51 -1.10 3.84 -1.31
C GLN A 51 -0.21 3.25 -2.40
N GLY A 52 1.10 3.18 -2.17
CA GLY A 52 2.06 2.57 -3.07
C GLY A 52 1.74 1.10 -3.31
N PHE A 53 1.60 0.32 -2.23
CA PHE A 53 1.25 -1.09 -2.30
C PHE A 53 -0.05 -1.33 -3.08
N HIS A 54 -1.15 -0.71 -2.66
CA HIS A 54 -2.43 -0.89 -3.31
C HIS A 54 -2.40 -0.42 -4.77
N GLY A 55 -1.81 0.75 -5.04
CA GLY A 55 -1.72 1.31 -6.38
C GLY A 55 -0.87 0.48 -7.34
N GLN A 56 0.28 -0.04 -6.89
CA GLN A 56 1.12 -0.90 -7.73
C GLN A 56 0.43 -2.23 -8.04
N VAL A 57 -0.15 -2.88 -7.01
CA VAL A 57 -0.83 -4.16 -7.19
C VAL A 57 -2.07 -4.00 -8.08
N CYS A 58 -2.88 -2.96 -7.90
CA CYS A 58 -4.04 -2.72 -8.76
C CYS A 58 -3.68 -2.35 -10.21
N ASN A 59 -2.50 -1.78 -10.46
CA ASN A 59 -2.10 -1.35 -11.79
C ASN A 59 -1.45 -2.47 -12.61
N GLY A 60 -0.61 -3.30 -11.98
CA GLY A 60 0.14 -4.36 -12.67
C GLY A 60 0.43 -5.58 -11.82
N GLY A 61 -0.38 -5.84 -10.80
CA GLY A 61 -0.24 -6.98 -9.91
C GLY A 61 1.00 -6.91 -9.01
N PHE A 62 1.27 -8.03 -8.34
CA PHE A 62 2.46 -8.18 -7.50
C PHE A 62 3.77 -8.13 -8.33
N GLU A 63 3.71 -8.46 -9.62
CA GLU A 63 4.85 -8.28 -10.54
C GLU A 63 5.30 -6.83 -10.55
N GLN A 64 4.39 -5.89 -10.81
CA GLN A 64 4.73 -4.47 -10.86
C GLN A 64 5.24 -3.95 -9.50
N TRP A 65 4.66 -4.40 -8.39
CA TRP A 65 5.15 -4.09 -7.05
C TRP A 65 6.60 -4.52 -6.83
N VAL A 66 6.98 -5.71 -7.33
CA VAL A 66 8.34 -6.23 -7.21
C VAL A 66 9.30 -5.53 -8.18
N GLU A 67 8.98 -5.49 -9.47
CA GLU A 67 9.90 -5.00 -10.51
C GLU A 67 10.15 -3.50 -10.41
N ASN A 68 9.21 -2.74 -9.84
CA ASN A 68 9.45 -1.33 -9.51
C ASN A 68 10.27 -1.13 -8.23
N GLY A 69 10.68 -2.21 -7.55
CA GLY A 69 11.55 -2.17 -6.37
C GLY A 69 10.84 -1.93 -5.04
N TYR A 70 9.51 -1.83 -5.01
CA TYR A 70 8.79 -1.55 -3.77
C TYR A 70 8.86 -2.72 -2.78
N GLN A 71 8.85 -3.98 -3.26
CA GLN A 71 8.98 -5.13 -2.37
C GLN A 71 10.27 -5.09 -1.54
N ALA A 72 11.39 -4.69 -2.17
CA ALA A 72 12.69 -4.60 -1.51
C ALA A 72 12.78 -3.40 -0.54
N ASN A 73 12.24 -2.24 -0.95
CA ASN A 73 12.39 -0.98 -0.20
C ASN A 73 11.30 -0.77 0.86
N GLU A 74 10.07 -1.22 0.59
CA GLU A 74 8.88 -0.87 1.38
C GLU A 74 8.13 -2.08 1.92
N GLY A 75 8.42 -3.31 1.45
CA GLY A 75 7.67 -4.52 1.81
C GLY A 75 7.62 -4.83 3.31
N HIS A 76 8.63 -4.43 4.08
CA HIS A 76 8.56 -4.52 5.54
C HIS A 76 7.55 -3.52 6.15
N VAL A 77 7.61 -2.27 5.72
CA VAL A 77 6.72 -1.20 6.22
C VAL A 77 5.28 -1.46 5.80
N ALA A 78 5.05 -1.98 4.58
CA ALA A 78 3.73 -2.35 4.09
C ALA A 78 3.09 -3.44 4.96
N ARG A 79 3.85 -4.49 5.31
CA ARG A 79 3.38 -5.52 6.24
C ARG A 79 3.02 -4.95 7.62
N LEU A 80 3.88 -4.09 8.18
CA LEU A 80 3.60 -3.44 9.47
C LEU A 80 2.35 -2.55 9.42
N ALA A 81 2.18 -1.79 8.34
CA ALA A 81 1.02 -0.94 8.13
C ALA A 81 -0.26 -1.76 8.02
N LEU A 82 -0.24 -2.87 7.27
CA LEU A 82 -1.38 -3.81 7.18
C LEU A 82 -1.70 -4.47 8.52
N THR A 83 -0.70 -4.90 9.31
CA THR A 83 -0.93 -5.45 10.65
C THR A 83 -1.62 -4.44 11.58
N ARG A 84 -1.24 -3.16 11.51
CA ARG A 84 -1.89 -2.11 12.30
C ARG A 84 -3.29 -1.81 11.79
N LEU A 85 -3.45 -1.71 10.48
CA LEU A 85 -4.75 -1.50 9.87
C LEU A 85 -5.72 -2.63 10.23
N GLU A 86 -5.26 -3.88 10.28
CA GLU A 86 -6.05 -5.05 10.69
C GLU A 86 -6.66 -4.88 12.10
N GLN A 87 -5.96 -4.20 13.02
CA GLN A 87 -6.44 -3.96 14.39
C GLN A 87 -7.56 -2.93 14.48
N HIS A 88 -7.72 -2.09 13.46
CA HIS A 88 -8.69 -0.99 13.43
C HIS A 88 -9.77 -1.16 12.36
N ALA A 89 -9.60 -2.13 11.45
CA ALA A 89 -10.51 -2.37 10.35
C ALA A 89 -11.87 -2.90 10.84
N GLN A 90 -12.92 -2.51 10.14
CA GLN A 90 -14.25 -3.11 10.31
C GLN A 90 -14.30 -4.52 9.73
N ARG A 91 -13.44 -4.79 8.74
CA ARG A 91 -13.30 -6.08 8.04
C ARG A 91 -11.86 -6.60 8.14
N PRO A 92 -11.40 -7.01 9.34
CA PRO A 92 -10.00 -7.41 9.55
C PRO A 92 -9.57 -8.61 8.71
N GLU A 93 -10.50 -9.45 8.26
CA GLU A 93 -10.23 -10.59 7.37
C GLU A 93 -9.74 -10.17 5.98
N LEU A 94 -10.20 -9.04 5.45
CA LEU A 94 -9.73 -8.52 4.16
C LEU A 94 -8.29 -8.05 4.26
N VAL A 95 -7.99 -7.34 5.34
CA VAL A 95 -6.66 -6.79 5.62
C VAL A 95 -5.65 -7.90 5.86
N ARG A 96 -6.06 -8.92 6.61
CA ARG A 96 -5.28 -10.13 6.82
C ARG A 96 -4.99 -10.82 5.49
N SER A 97 -5.99 -10.95 4.63
CA SER A 97 -5.80 -11.55 3.29
C SER A 97 -4.79 -10.75 2.45
N ALA A 98 -4.86 -9.42 2.46
CA ALA A 98 -3.87 -8.57 1.80
C ALA A 98 -2.45 -8.78 2.35
N ARG A 99 -2.32 -8.86 3.69
CA ARG A 99 -1.04 -9.11 4.35
C ARG A 99 -0.46 -10.48 4.00
N GLU A 100 -1.28 -11.52 4.00
CA GLU A 100 -0.88 -12.88 3.63
C GLU A 100 -0.44 -12.96 2.16
N LEU A 101 -1.12 -12.25 1.25
CA LEU A 101 -0.71 -12.18 -0.16
C LEU A 101 0.63 -11.43 -0.32
N LEU A 102 0.86 -10.35 0.43
CA LEU A 102 2.14 -9.64 0.44
C LEU A 102 3.27 -10.53 1.00
N GLU A 103 3.00 -11.34 2.04
CA GLU A 103 3.94 -12.33 2.57
C GLU A 103 4.24 -13.45 1.56
N ALA A 104 3.22 -13.93 0.84
CA ALA A 104 3.39 -14.92 -0.23
C ALA A 104 4.22 -14.36 -1.41
N CYS A 105 3.98 -13.10 -1.79
CA CYS A 105 4.80 -12.40 -2.77
C CYS A 105 6.27 -12.32 -2.31
N ALA A 106 6.51 -11.97 -1.04
CA ALA A 106 7.86 -11.93 -0.48
C ALA A 106 8.56 -13.30 -0.54
N ALA A 107 7.82 -14.37 -0.26
CA ALA A 107 8.33 -15.74 -0.33
C ALA A 107 8.70 -16.14 -1.77
N ALA A 108 7.83 -15.84 -2.74
CA ALA A 108 8.10 -16.09 -4.16
C ALA A 108 9.35 -15.34 -4.65
N VAL A 109 9.51 -14.07 -4.24
CA VAL A 109 10.73 -13.29 -4.57
C VAL A 109 11.98 -13.91 -3.92
N ALA A 110 11.88 -14.42 -2.70
CA ALA A 110 13.01 -15.08 -2.04
C ALA A 110 13.38 -16.42 -2.70
N GLU A 111 12.39 -17.13 -3.25
CA GLU A 111 12.58 -18.42 -3.93
C GLU A 111 13.14 -18.26 -5.35
N HIS A 112 12.56 -17.36 -6.15
CA HIS A 112 12.90 -17.20 -7.56
C HIS A 112 13.96 -16.11 -7.82
N GLY A 113 14.14 -15.19 -6.87
CA GLY A 113 15.04 -14.05 -6.99
C GLY A 113 14.57 -13.00 -7.99
N VAL A 114 15.38 -11.95 -8.13
CA VAL A 114 15.28 -10.95 -9.20
C VAL A 114 16.65 -10.78 -9.84
N ASP A 115 16.70 -10.40 -11.11
CA ASP A 115 17.96 -10.11 -11.79
C ASP A 115 18.59 -8.79 -11.32
N ARG A 116 19.75 -8.45 -11.87
CA ARG A 116 20.48 -7.20 -11.53
C ARG A 116 19.71 -5.91 -11.87
N HIS A 117 18.62 -6.01 -12.63
CA HIS A 117 17.74 -4.91 -13.00
C HIS A 117 16.42 -4.94 -12.21
N GLY A 118 16.28 -5.85 -11.24
CA GLY A 118 15.09 -6.01 -10.42
C GLY A 118 13.96 -6.79 -11.09
N ARG A 119 14.22 -7.46 -12.23
CA ARG A 119 13.19 -8.20 -12.97
C ARG A 119 13.04 -9.63 -12.48
N LEU A 120 11.81 -10.13 -12.47
CA LEU A 120 11.50 -11.52 -12.15
C LEU A 120 11.83 -12.43 -13.34
N SER A 121 12.18 -13.69 -13.06
CA SER A 121 12.15 -14.74 -14.08
C SER A 121 10.70 -15.03 -14.48
N ASP A 122 10.50 -15.77 -15.58
CA ASP A 122 9.15 -16.15 -16.03
C ASP A 122 8.46 -17.01 -14.95
N GLU A 123 9.18 -17.93 -14.31
CA GLU A 123 8.66 -18.72 -13.18
C GLU A 123 8.28 -17.84 -11.99
N GLY A 124 9.07 -16.80 -11.71
CA GLY A 124 8.76 -15.82 -10.67
C GLY A 124 7.48 -15.04 -10.96
N ARG A 125 7.23 -14.63 -12.21
CA ARG A 125 5.98 -13.97 -12.61
C ARG A 125 4.79 -14.93 -12.52
N ASP A 126 4.97 -16.16 -13.01
CA ASP A 126 3.94 -17.20 -12.95
C ASP A 126 3.50 -17.51 -11.51
N ALA A 127 4.44 -17.47 -10.56
CA ALA A 127 4.13 -17.63 -9.14
C ALA A 127 3.32 -16.45 -8.55
N LEU A 128 3.45 -15.24 -9.11
CA LEU A 128 2.76 -14.05 -8.63
C LEU A 128 1.37 -13.84 -9.26
N TYR A 129 1.10 -14.34 -10.47
CA TYR A 129 -0.19 -14.15 -11.13
C TYR A 129 -1.40 -14.60 -10.29
N PRO A 130 -1.41 -15.81 -9.68
CA PRO A 130 -2.54 -16.23 -8.85
C PRO A 130 -2.74 -15.38 -7.60
N LEU A 131 -1.70 -14.69 -7.12
CA LEU A 131 -1.80 -13.79 -5.97
C LEU A 131 -2.53 -12.50 -6.36
N ALA A 132 -2.26 -11.98 -7.55
CA ALA A 132 -2.93 -10.78 -8.07
C ALA A 132 -4.44 -11.04 -8.25
N ASP A 133 -4.83 -12.16 -8.86
CA ASP A 133 -6.24 -12.54 -9.02
C ASP A 133 -6.99 -12.60 -7.67
N ARG A 134 -6.33 -13.19 -6.66
CA ARG A 134 -6.88 -13.24 -5.30
C ARG A 134 -7.01 -11.85 -4.67
N TYR A 135 -6.07 -10.95 -4.94
CA TYR A 135 -6.11 -9.58 -4.44
C TYR A 135 -7.26 -8.79 -5.07
N TYR A 136 -7.43 -8.90 -6.39
CA TYR A 136 -8.48 -8.20 -7.13
C TYR A 136 -9.89 -8.61 -6.71
N ALA A 137 -10.06 -9.82 -6.17
CA ALA A 137 -11.35 -10.28 -5.66
C ALA A 137 -11.89 -9.46 -4.48
N PHE A 138 -11.06 -8.63 -3.83
CA PHE A 138 -11.47 -7.82 -2.67
C PHE A 138 -10.82 -6.42 -2.60
N SER A 139 -10.14 -5.99 -3.67
CA SER A 139 -9.33 -4.76 -3.64
C SER A 139 -10.17 -3.52 -3.38
N ASP A 140 -11.39 -3.45 -3.92
CA ASP A 140 -12.27 -2.29 -3.76
C ASP A 140 -12.76 -2.15 -2.32
N GLU A 141 -13.09 -3.26 -1.66
CA GLU A 141 -13.46 -3.24 -0.25
C GLU A 141 -12.27 -2.95 0.66
N LEU A 142 -11.06 -3.41 0.30
CA LEU A 142 -9.84 -3.05 1.01
C LEU A 142 -9.57 -1.54 0.94
N THR A 143 -9.80 -0.90 -0.21
CA THR A 143 -9.68 0.55 -0.37
C THR A 143 -10.53 1.30 0.64
N THR A 144 -11.76 0.84 0.86
CA THR A 144 -12.66 1.44 1.86
C THR A 144 -12.10 1.33 3.28
N GLU A 145 -11.48 0.19 3.63
CA GLU A 145 -10.83 0.02 4.93
C GLU A 145 -9.58 0.91 5.08
N ILE A 146 -8.81 1.10 4.00
CA ILE A 146 -7.67 2.04 3.96
C ILE A 146 -8.14 3.47 4.24
N TRP A 147 -9.17 3.95 3.55
CA TRP A 147 -9.71 5.29 3.78
C TRP A 147 -10.17 5.50 5.22
N ARG A 148 -10.92 4.54 5.77
CA ARG A 148 -11.40 4.59 7.16
C ARG A 148 -10.26 4.63 8.16
N TYR A 149 -9.22 3.81 7.96
CA TYR A 149 -8.05 3.78 8.82
C TYR A 149 -7.39 5.16 8.92
N PHE A 150 -7.21 5.87 7.81
CA PHE A 150 -6.58 7.19 7.84
C PHE A 150 -7.51 8.33 8.30
N ALA A 151 -8.82 8.19 8.09
CA ALA A 151 -9.79 9.12 8.63
C ALA A 151 -9.86 9.09 10.17
N HIS A 152 -9.62 7.92 10.79
CA HIS A 152 -9.55 7.82 12.26
C HIS A 152 -8.41 8.65 12.86
N TRP A 153 -7.32 8.87 12.12
CA TRP A 153 -6.15 9.65 12.57
C TRP A 153 -6.31 11.16 12.34
N ALA A 154 -7.39 11.60 11.68
CA ALA A 154 -7.63 13.00 11.34
C ALA A 154 -8.47 13.74 12.39
N GLY A 155 -8.97 13.06 13.43
CA GLY A 155 -9.72 13.62 14.56
C GLY A 155 -8.91 13.60 15.85
#